data_AF-A0AAE3A6S1-F1
#
_entry.id   AF-A0AAE3A6S1-F1
#
_cell.length_a   1.000
_cell.length_b   1.000
_cell.length_c   1.000
_cell.angle_alpha   90.00
_cell.angle_beta   90.00
_cell.angle_gamma   90.00
#
_symmetry.space_group_name_H-M   'P 1'
#
loop_
_entity.id
_entity.type
_entity.pdbx_description
1 polymer ?
#
loop_
_entity_poly.entity_id
_entity_poly.type
_entity_poly.pdbx_seq_one_letter_code
_entity_poly.pdbx_strand_id
1 'polypeptide(L)'
;MSSYKYKHLTLDDRITIQKALKEGQTFVEIGALIGKDPSTVSKEVKAHLDYRNTGTRSRGYNPCRHRKRCTKQYICGEDSCGFINRLWHGKTYCSECALCMVNCPDFEEEKCSSLKKAPYVCNSCKQVRSCTLAKQFYDAKEAHKTYEETRSDSRKGIDITPEELDRLDAILSPLIKQGQSIHQICMNNAAEIMVDERTIYNYIDAGILSAGNIDLPRKVRYKKRKSKKVVRVDKKCHIGRTYEDFEAFMKGHPDFNVVEMDSVEGTRDSTKVLLTVFFRNC
;
A
#
# COMPACT_ATOMS: atom_id res chain seq x y z
N MET A 1 -7.91 26.95 -12.49
CA MET A 1 -8.45 25.64 -12.05
C MET A 1 -7.29 24.66 -11.99
N SER A 2 -6.76 24.40 -10.79
CA SER A 2 -5.60 23.55 -10.58
C SER A 2 -5.89 22.12 -11.03
N SER A 3 -4.98 21.55 -11.82
CA SER A 3 -5.05 20.18 -12.35
C SER A 3 -4.97 19.16 -11.21
N TYR A 4 -6.12 18.83 -10.61
CA TYR A 4 -6.24 17.73 -9.65
C TYR A 4 -6.19 16.40 -10.39
N LYS A 5 -5.00 16.05 -10.85
CA LYS A 5 -4.66 14.72 -11.35
C LYS A 5 -4.97 13.71 -10.24
N TYR A 6 -5.59 12.56 -10.58
CA TYR A 6 -5.97 11.44 -9.71
C TYR A 6 -4.80 10.84 -8.91
N LYS A 7 -4.18 11.62 -8.04
CA LYS A 7 -3.04 11.24 -7.22
C LYS A 7 -3.56 10.56 -5.96
N HIS A 8 -3.03 9.38 -5.69
CA HIS A 8 -3.23 8.67 -4.42
C HIS A 8 -2.81 9.56 -3.24
N LEU A 9 -3.42 9.31 -2.08
CA LEU A 9 -2.99 9.92 -0.82
C LEU A 9 -1.55 9.47 -0.52
N THR A 10 -0.71 10.44 -0.18
CA THR A 10 0.65 10.20 0.30
C THR A 10 0.64 9.79 1.78
N LEU A 11 1.80 9.41 2.32
CA LEU A 11 1.92 9.21 3.76
C LEU A 11 1.71 10.52 4.53
N ASP A 12 2.20 11.64 4.01
CA ASP A 12 2.06 12.96 4.63
C ASP A 12 0.59 13.41 4.71
N ASP A 13 -0.18 13.17 3.65
CA ASP A 13 -1.63 13.42 3.66
C ASP A 13 -2.31 12.62 4.78
N ARG A 14 -1.97 11.34 4.95
CA ARG A 14 -2.54 10.48 6.00
C ARG A 14 -2.13 10.93 7.39
N ILE A 15 -0.88 11.34 7.58
CA ILE A 15 -0.41 11.90 8.85
C ILE A 15 -1.20 13.18 9.19
N THR A 16 -1.44 14.04 8.20
CA THR A 16 -2.24 15.25 8.33
C THR A 16 -3.69 14.93 8.70
N ILE A 17 -4.32 13.95 8.03
CA ILE A 17 -5.65 13.45 8.40
C ILE A 17 -5.67 12.99 9.86
N GLN A 18 -4.73 12.15 10.28
CA GLN A 18 -4.68 11.66 11.66
C GLN A 18 -4.55 12.79 12.68
N LYS A 19 -3.70 13.79 12.41
CA LYS A 19 -3.50 14.96 13.29
C LYS A 19 -4.78 15.77 13.42
N ALA A 20 -5.40 16.13 12.30
CA ALA A 20 -6.62 16.91 12.29
C ALA A 20 -7.81 16.16 12.94
N LEU A 21 -7.88 14.83 12.78
CA LEU A 21 -8.84 13.99 13.49
C LEU A 21 -8.64 13.99 15.00
N LYS A 22 -7.40 14.09 15.50
CA LYS A 22 -7.12 14.25 16.95
C LYS A 22 -7.54 15.62 17.46
N GLU A 23 -7.41 16.65 16.64
CA GLU A 23 -7.87 18.02 16.93
C GLU A 23 -9.40 18.17 16.84
N GLY A 24 -10.11 17.17 16.29
CA GLY A 24 -11.56 17.16 16.19
C GLY A 24 -12.12 17.91 14.98
N GLN A 25 -11.29 18.14 13.96
CA GLN A 25 -11.70 18.79 12.73
C GLN A 25 -12.67 17.93 11.91
N THR A 26 -13.51 18.60 11.11
CA THR A 26 -14.48 17.98 10.19
C THR A 26 -13.80 17.51 8.90
N PHE A 27 -14.44 16.59 8.17
CA PHE A 27 -13.90 16.15 6.86
C PHE A 27 -13.78 17.28 5.83
N VAL A 28 -14.59 18.35 5.97
CA VAL A 28 -14.51 19.52 5.09
C VAL A 28 -13.21 20.28 5.33
N GLU A 29 -12.88 20.56 6.59
CA GLU A 29 -11.63 21.22 6.99
C GLU A 29 -10.42 20.37 6.62
N ILE A 30 -10.47 19.06 6.91
CA ILE A 30 -9.39 18.13 6.57
C ILE A 30 -9.16 18.07 5.06
N GLY A 31 -10.23 18.01 4.28
CA GLY A 31 -10.15 18.03 2.82
C GLY A 31 -9.49 19.30 2.29
N ALA A 32 -9.83 20.46 2.84
CA ALA A 32 -9.20 21.73 2.50
C ALA A 32 -7.69 21.74 2.83
N LEU A 33 -7.28 21.17 3.96
CA LEU A 33 -5.87 21.11 4.37
C LEU A 33 -4.99 20.30 3.41
N ILE A 34 -5.46 19.14 2.96
CA ILE A 34 -4.70 18.25 2.06
C ILE A 34 -5.01 18.48 0.57
N GLY A 35 -5.87 19.45 0.25
CA GLY A 35 -6.31 19.74 -1.12
C GLY A 35 -7.05 18.56 -1.76
N LYS A 36 -7.94 17.89 -1.02
CA LYS A 36 -8.77 16.77 -1.49
C LYS A 36 -10.24 16.99 -1.17
N ASP A 37 -11.10 16.33 -1.94
CA ASP A 37 -12.54 16.35 -1.66
C ASP A 37 -12.85 15.70 -0.29
N PRO A 38 -13.78 16.25 0.51
CA PRO A 38 -14.15 15.69 1.81
C PRO A 38 -14.63 14.23 1.74
N SER A 39 -15.24 13.81 0.63
CA SER A 39 -15.62 12.42 0.41
C SER A 39 -14.41 11.49 0.28
N THR A 40 -13.27 11.99 -0.23
CA THR A 40 -12.01 11.24 -0.29
C THR A 40 -11.50 10.95 1.12
N VAL A 41 -11.50 11.96 1.99
CA VAL A 41 -11.14 11.81 3.40
C VAL A 41 -12.09 10.84 4.10
N SER A 42 -13.40 10.97 3.87
CA SER A 42 -14.38 10.05 4.46
C SER A 42 -14.18 8.60 4.00
N LYS A 43 -13.86 8.36 2.72
CA LYS A 43 -13.63 7.01 2.18
C LYS A 43 -12.35 6.41 2.76
N GLU A 44 -11.27 7.19 2.81
CA GLU A 44 -10.00 6.79 3.41
C GLU A 44 -10.18 6.40 4.89
N VAL A 45 -10.83 7.25 5.69
CA VAL A 45 -11.04 6.97 7.12
C VAL A 45 -11.88 5.73 7.33
N LYS A 46 -12.96 5.54 6.55
CA LYS A 46 -13.81 4.34 6.64
C LYS A 46 -13.09 3.06 6.23
N ALA A 47 -12.24 3.12 5.20
CA ALA A 47 -11.51 1.96 4.70
C ALA A 47 -10.46 1.45 5.69
N HIS A 48 -9.90 2.34 6.52
CA HIS A 48 -8.79 2.03 7.42
C HIS A 48 -9.15 2.27 8.90
N LEU A 49 -10.37 1.91 9.32
CA LEU A 49 -10.78 1.95 10.73
C LEU A 49 -10.09 0.83 11.53
N ASP A 50 -9.37 1.23 12.58
CA ASP A 50 -8.76 0.34 13.56
C ASP A 50 -9.70 0.16 14.77
N TYR A 51 -10.18 -1.06 14.98
CA TYR A 51 -11.14 -1.41 16.01
C TYR A 51 -10.43 -1.89 17.28
N ARG A 52 -10.67 -1.20 18.41
CA ARG A 52 -10.03 -1.51 19.69
C ARG A 52 -11.05 -1.76 20.80
N ASN A 53 -11.14 -3.01 21.24
CA ASN A 53 -11.99 -3.45 22.36
C ASN A 53 -11.24 -3.34 23.68
N THR A 54 -11.04 -2.11 24.14
CA THR A 54 -10.27 -1.81 25.36
C THR A 54 -11.15 -1.19 26.44
N GLY A 55 -10.73 -1.34 27.69
CA GLY A 55 -11.31 -0.65 28.84
C GLY A 55 -10.31 0.24 29.57
N THR A 56 -10.65 0.62 30.79
CA THR A 56 -9.74 1.24 31.76
C THR A 56 -8.94 0.18 32.51
N ARG A 57 -7.91 0.59 33.27
CA ARG A 57 -7.20 -0.31 34.21
C ARG A 57 -8.14 -0.97 35.22
N SER A 58 -9.14 -0.22 35.69
CA SER A 58 -10.06 -0.70 36.74
C SER A 58 -11.30 -1.38 36.19
N ARG A 59 -11.66 -1.17 34.92
CA ARG A 59 -12.84 -1.73 34.25
C ARG A 59 -12.47 -2.13 32.83
N GLY A 60 -12.51 -3.43 32.56
CA GLY A 60 -12.24 -3.98 31.24
C GLY A 60 -13.25 -3.54 30.18
N TYR A 61 -13.02 -4.00 28.95
CA TYR A 61 -14.00 -3.84 27.88
C TYR A 61 -15.32 -4.50 28.28
N ASN A 62 -16.40 -3.72 28.22
CA ASN A 62 -17.75 -4.21 28.46
C ASN A 62 -18.70 -3.35 27.60
N PRO A 63 -19.20 -3.89 26.47
CA PRO A 63 -20.11 -3.18 25.58
C PRO A 63 -21.58 -3.26 26.04
N CYS A 64 -21.89 -3.92 27.16
CA CYS A 64 -23.28 -4.08 27.61
C CYS A 64 -23.95 -2.73 27.92
N ARG A 65 -25.18 -2.53 27.43
CA ARG A 65 -26.02 -1.36 27.69
C ARG A 65 -26.30 -1.19 29.18
N HIS A 66 -26.42 -2.29 29.91
CA HIS A 66 -26.69 -2.30 31.34
C HIS A 66 -25.43 -2.17 32.21
N ARG A 67 -24.23 -2.08 31.63
CA ARG A 67 -22.93 -2.11 32.36
C ARG A 67 -22.77 -1.10 33.50
N LYS A 68 -23.53 0.00 33.51
CA LYS A 68 -23.44 1.02 34.57
C LYS A 68 -24.35 0.74 35.77
N ARG A 69 -25.40 -0.06 35.60
CA ARG A 69 -26.47 -0.26 36.59
C ARG A 69 -26.75 -1.73 36.89
N CYS A 70 -26.17 -2.66 36.13
CA CYS A 70 -26.37 -4.09 36.34
C CYS A 70 -25.79 -4.51 37.69
N THR A 71 -26.67 -4.98 38.57
CA THR A 71 -26.36 -5.51 39.90
C THR A 71 -26.33 -7.03 39.93
N LYS A 72 -26.58 -7.72 38.80
CA LYS A 72 -26.47 -9.19 38.72
C LYS A 72 -25.07 -9.63 39.10
N GLN A 73 -24.99 -10.75 39.81
CA GLN A 73 -23.75 -11.31 40.30
C GLN A 73 -23.51 -12.72 39.79
N TYR A 74 -22.24 -13.18 39.86
CA TYR A 74 -21.85 -14.58 39.59
C TYR A 74 -22.29 -15.13 38.23
N ILE A 75 -22.38 -14.26 37.20
CA ILE A 75 -22.81 -14.68 35.87
C ILE A 75 -21.91 -15.75 35.22
N CYS A 76 -20.66 -15.88 35.66
CA CYS A 76 -19.74 -16.91 35.17
C CYS A 76 -19.80 -18.22 35.97
N GLY A 77 -20.69 -18.31 36.97
CA GLY A 77 -20.67 -19.35 38.00
C GLY A 77 -19.79 -18.97 39.19
N GLU A 78 -20.14 -19.47 40.38
CA GLU A 78 -19.49 -19.16 41.66
C GLU A 78 -18.00 -19.55 41.64
N ASP A 79 -17.64 -20.67 41.02
CA ASP A 79 -16.26 -21.18 40.95
C ASP A 79 -15.41 -20.49 39.86
N SER A 80 -16.04 -20.03 38.78
CA SER A 80 -15.32 -19.45 37.62
C SER A 80 -15.00 -17.97 37.79
N CYS A 81 -15.78 -17.25 38.60
CA CYS A 81 -15.53 -15.85 38.91
C CYS A 81 -14.41 -15.65 39.96
N GLY A 82 -14.00 -16.71 40.67
CA GLY A 82 -13.05 -16.64 41.78
C GLY A 82 -11.61 -17.07 41.45
N PHE A 83 -11.37 -17.94 40.46
CA PHE A 83 -10.12 -18.70 40.47
C PHE A 83 -9.54 -19.16 39.11
N ILE A 84 -9.75 -18.42 38.01
CA ILE A 84 -9.11 -18.76 36.73
C ILE A 84 -8.07 -17.71 36.35
N ASN A 85 -6.81 -18.06 36.64
CA ASN A 85 -5.56 -17.39 36.30
C ASN A 85 -5.29 -16.08 37.05
N ARG A 86 -4.00 -15.79 37.29
CA ARG A 86 -3.47 -14.62 38.01
C ARG A 86 -3.77 -13.26 37.34
N LEU A 87 -4.82 -13.18 36.53
CA LEU A 87 -5.46 -11.99 35.98
C LEU A 87 -6.84 -11.89 36.63
N TRP A 88 -6.95 -10.90 37.51
CA TRP A 88 -8.09 -10.64 38.38
C TRP A 88 -9.42 -10.51 37.59
N HIS A 89 -10.17 -11.61 37.44
CA HIS A 89 -11.58 -11.60 37.00
C HIS A 89 -12.57 -11.62 38.18
N GLY A 90 -12.07 -11.36 39.40
CA GLY A 90 -12.80 -11.35 40.67
C GLY A 90 -13.70 -10.13 40.87
N LYS A 91 -14.63 -9.88 39.93
CA LYS A 91 -15.69 -8.91 40.14
C LYS A 91 -17.03 -9.63 40.17
N THR A 92 -17.60 -9.65 41.37
CA THR A 92 -18.88 -10.27 41.69
C THR A 92 -19.99 -9.75 40.76
N TYR A 93 -19.94 -8.47 40.38
CA TYR A 93 -20.96 -7.85 39.54
C TYR A 93 -20.69 -8.00 38.04
N CYS A 94 -21.73 -8.39 37.31
CA CYS A 94 -21.81 -8.46 35.85
C CYS A 94 -21.35 -7.16 35.15
N SER A 95 -21.67 -6.01 35.74
CA SER A 95 -21.30 -4.67 35.23
C SER A 95 -19.80 -4.48 35.01
N GLU A 96 -18.98 -5.19 35.79
CA GLU A 96 -17.53 -5.05 35.75
C GLU A 96 -16.83 -6.33 35.27
N CYS A 97 -17.60 -7.35 34.90
CA CYS A 97 -17.11 -8.61 34.35
C CYS A 97 -16.79 -8.47 32.86
N ALA A 98 -15.57 -8.86 32.46
CA ALA A 98 -15.15 -8.88 31.06
C ALA A 98 -15.90 -9.95 30.21
N LEU A 99 -16.49 -10.94 30.87
CA LEU A 99 -17.26 -12.01 30.23
C LEU A 99 -18.78 -11.73 30.19
N CYS A 100 -19.21 -10.50 30.51
CA CYS A 100 -20.62 -10.11 30.43
C CYS A 100 -21.25 -10.43 29.07
N MET A 101 -20.52 -10.20 27.98
CA MET A 101 -20.99 -10.46 26.61
C MET A 101 -21.26 -11.94 26.29
N VAL A 102 -20.69 -12.86 27.06
CA VAL A 102 -20.83 -14.31 26.85
C VAL A 102 -21.83 -14.90 27.83
N ASN A 103 -21.75 -14.48 29.10
CA ASN A 103 -22.40 -15.18 30.20
C ASN A 103 -23.62 -14.46 30.78
N CYS A 104 -23.88 -13.20 30.38
CA CYS A 104 -25.05 -12.47 30.89
C CYS A 104 -26.29 -12.74 30.03
N PRO A 105 -27.40 -13.25 30.60
CA PRO A 105 -28.63 -13.51 29.84
C PRO A 105 -29.35 -12.22 29.38
N ASP A 106 -29.11 -11.09 30.07
CA ASP A 106 -29.70 -9.79 29.73
C ASP A 106 -28.70 -8.93 28.93
N PHE A 107 -27.71 -9.56 28.29
CA PHE A 107 -26.73 -8.81 27.52
C PHE A 107 -27.40 -8.13 26.31
N GLU A 108 -27.27 -6.81 26.25
CA GLU A 108 -27.64 -6.00 25.08
C GLU A 108 -26.43 -5.14 24.68
N GLU A 109 -25.98 -5.23 23.44
CA GLU A 109 -24.82 -4.48 22.95
C GLU A 109 -25.14 -2.98 22.81
N GLU A 110 -24.39 -2.12 23.49
CA GLU A 110 -24.43 -0.66 23.29
C GLU A 110 -23.31 -0.21 22.35
N LYS A 111 -23.71 0.32 21.19
CA LYS A 111 -22.78 0.99 20.26
C LYS A 111 -22.70 2.48 20.58
N CYS A 112 -21.50 3.04 20.55
CA CYS A 112 -21.28 4.46 20.81
C CYS A 112 -22.02 5.33 19.79
N SER A 113 -22.87 6.25 20.26
CA SER A 113 -23.65 7.15 19.40
C SER A 113 -22.78 8.13 18.61
N SER A 114 -21.64 8.56 19.17
CA SER A 114 -20.67 9.43 18.48
C SER A 114 -20.08 8.80 17.23
N LEU A 115 -19.98 7.47 17.17
CA LEU A 115 -19.45 6.75 16.00
C LEU A 115 -20.47 6.65 14.86
N LYS A 116 -21.74 7.00 15.08
CA LYS A 116 -22.76 7.06 14.01
C LYS A 116 -22.61 8.31 13.13
N LYS A 117 -21.85 9.32 13.59
CA LYS A 117 -21.63 10.59 12.91
C LYS A 117 -20.18 10.74 12.50
N ALA A 118 -19.93 11.50 11.45
CA ALA A 118 -18.57 11.87 11.06
C ALA A 118 -17.85 12.56 12.24
N PRO A 119 -16.57 12.25 12.49
CA PRO A 119 -15.65 11.49 11.65
C PRO A 119 -15.57 9.97 11.90
N TYR A 120 -16.55 9.37 12.58
CA TYR A 120 -16.64 7.93 12.87
C TYR A 120 -15.47 7.35 13.69
N VAL A 121 -14.64 8.20 14.30
CA VAL A 121 -13.45 7.78 15.05
C VAL A 121 -13.41 8.40 16.44
N CYS A 122 -12.64 7.77 17.33
CA CYS A 122 -12.41 8.15 18.71
C CYS A 122 -11.19 9.07 18.88
N ASN A 123 -10.47 9.42 17.81
CA ASN A 123 -9.18 10.15 17.87
C ASN A 123 -9.23 11.43 18.73
N SER A 124 -10.33 12.18 18.70
CA SER A 124 -10.57 13.42 19.47
C SER A 124 -11.47 13.23 20.71
N CYS A 125 -11.91 12.02 21.01
CA CYS A 125 -12.90 11.80 22.06
C CYS A 125 -12.28 11.96 23.47
N LYS A 126 -12.80 12.93 24.22
CA LYS A 126 -12.31 13.29 25.57
C LYS A 126 -12.48 12.15 26.60
N GLN A 127 -13.47 11.29 26.39
CA GLN A 127 -13.81 10.19 27.30
C GLN A 127 -13.17 8.85 26.90
N VAL A 128 -12.27 8.82 25.91
CA VAL A 128 -11.66 7.57 25.41
C VAL A 128 -11.02 6.75 26.52
N ARG A 129 -10.31 7.39 27.46
CA ARG A 129 -9.61 6.71 28.54
C ARG A 129 -10.57 6.02 29.51
N SER A 130 -11.74 6.59 29.75
CA SER A 130 -12.77 6.06 30.66
C SER A 130 -13.83 5.19 29.95
N CYS A 131 -13.84 5.18 28.62
CA CYS A 131 -14.83 4.47 27.83
C CYS A 131 -14.51 2.96 27.77
N THR A 132 -15.51 2.13 28.07
CA THR A 132 -15.45 0.66 28.00
C THR A 132 -16.16 0.07 26.79
N LEU A 133 -16.71 0.92 25.92
CA LEU A 133 -17.33 0.49 24.65
C LEU A 133 -16.26 0.22 23.58
N ALA A 134 -16.68 -0.40 22.48
CA ALA A 134 -15.84 -0.62 21.31
C ALA A 134 -15.39 0.73 20.75
N LYS A 135 -14.09 0.87 20.48
CA LYS A 135 -13.48 2.11 19.98
C LYS A 135 -13.05 1.90 18.53
N GLN A 136 -13.08 2.99 17.78
CA GLN A 136 -12.62 3.04 16.39
C GLN A 136 -11.59 4.15 16.28
N PHE A 137 -10.41 3.88 15.73
CA PHE A 137 -9.36 4.86 15.52
C PHE A 137 -8.95 4.89 14.06
N TYR A 138 -8.38 6.01 13.63
CA TYR A 138 -7.62 6.08 12.39
C TYR A 138 -6.14 6.24 12.74
N ASP A 139 -5.32 5.32 12.23
CA ASP A 139 -3.86 5.36 12.33
C ASP A 139 -3.25 5.46 10.93
N ALA A 140 -2.52 6.54 10.68
CA ALA A 140 -1.94 6.86 9.38
C ALA A 140 -0.89 5.84 8.92
N LYS A 141 -0.13 5.25 9.86
CA LYS A 141 0.92 4.28 9.51
C LYS A 141 0.30 2.97 9.09
N GLU A 142 -0.66 2.45 9.86
CA GLU A 142 -1.39 1.24 9.50
C GLU A 142 -2.21 1.43 8.22
N ALA A 143 -2.87 2.59 8.05
CA ALA A 143 -3.59 2.92 6.83
C ALA A 143 -2.66 2.95 5.59
N HIS A 144 -1.47 3.56 5.73
CA HIS A 144 -0.52 3.60 4.62
C HIS A 144 0.03 2.21 4.28
N LYS A 145 0.39 1.42 5.30
CA LYS A 145 0.88 0.05 5.13
C LYS A 145 -0.15 -0.83 4.40
N THR A 146 -1.39 -0.86 4.89
CA THR A 146 -2.48 -1.64 4.28
C THR A 146 -2.80 -1.17 2.86
N TYR A 147 -2.71 0.13 2.59
CA TYR A 147 -2.80 0.68 1.23
C TYR A 147 -1.67 0.16 0.32
N GLU A 148 -0.41 0.16 0.77
CA GLU A 148 0.73 -0.34 -0.01
C GLU A 148 0.64 -1.85 -0.26
N GLU A 149 0.20 -2.62 0.73
CA GLU A 149 -0.07 -4.05 0.62
C GLU A 149 -1.15 -4.31 -0.43
N THR A 150 -2.32 -3.68 -0.30
CA THR A 150 -3.43 -3.81 -1.27
C THR A 150 -2.98 -3.39 -2.68
N ARG A 151 -2.20 -2.31 -2.79
CA ARG A 151 -1.66 -1.83 -4.07
C ARG A 151 -0.71 -2.85 -4.69
N SER A 152 0.08 -3.54 -3.88
CA SER A 152 0.96 -4.62 -4.32
C SER A 152 0.14 -5.84 -4.73
N ASP A 153 -0.75 -6.31 -3.86
CA ASP A 153 -1.50 -7.55 -4.00
C ASP A 153 -2.50 -7.52 -5.17
N SER A 154 -3.16 -6.38 -5.40
CA SER A 154 -4.02 -6.18 -6.58
C SER A 154 -3.27 -6.28 -7.92
N ARG A 155 -1.94 -6.23 -7.91
CA ARG A 155 -1.07 -6.38 -9.09
C ARG A 155 -0.27 -7.67 -9.07
N LYS A 156 -0.45 -8.51 -8.05
CA LYS A 156 0.17 -9.83 -7.97
C LYS A 156 -0.77 -10.85 -8.59
N GLY A 157 -0.18 -11.90 -9.13
CA GLY A 157 -0.91 -12.98 -9.77
C GLY A 157 -1.09 -12.76 -11.26
N ILE A 158 -1.99 -13.56 -11.82
CA ILE A 158 -2.27 -13.64 -13.24
C ILE A 158 -3.73 -13.29 -13.42
N ASP A 159 -4.02 -12.45 -14.39
CA ASP A 159 -5.39 -12.09 -14.75
C ASP A 159 -5.98 -13.16 -15.68
N ILE A 160 -6.11 -14.40 -15.18
CA ILE A 160 -6.70 -15.54 -15.89
C ILE A 160 -7.44 -16.45 -14.90
N THR A 161 -8.59 -17.00 -15.29
CA THR A 161 -9.27 -17.97 -14.43
C THR A 161 -8.57 -19.34 -14.49
N PRO A 162 -8.72 -20.20 -13.47
CA PRO A 162 -8.17 -21.55 -13.51
C PRO A 162 -8.64 -22.35 -14.73
N GLU A 163 -9.90 -22.20 -15.13
CA GLU A 163 -10.48 -22.92 -16.27
C GLU A 163 -9.91 -22.45 -17.61
N GLU A 164 -9.67 -21.14 -17.75
CA GLU A 164 -9.00 -20.57 -18.92
C GLU A 164 -7.54 -21.01 -18.99
N LEU A 165 -6.88 -21.07 -17.83
CA LEU A 165 -5.51 -21.55 -17.74
C LEU A 165 -5.40 -23.02 -18.14
N ASP A 166 -6.31 -23.88 -17.68
CA ASP A 166 -6.32 -25.31 -18.02
C ASP A 166 -6.54 -25.52 -19.53
N ARG A 167 -7.44 -24.75 -20.15
CA ARG A 167 -7.65 -24.78 -21.61
C ARG A 167 -6.40 -24.38 -22.37
N LEU A 168 -5.76 -23.31 -21.92
CA LEU A 168 -4.55 -22.78 -22.52
C LEU A 168 -3.38 -23.77 -22.36
N ASP A 169 -3.23 -24.39 -21.20
CA ASP A 169 -2.20 -25.39 -20.93
C ASP A 169 -2.40 -26.67 -21.75
N ALA A 170 -3.65 -27.11 -21.92
CA ALA A 170 -4.01 -28.28 -22.74
C ALA A 170 -3.59 -28.12 -24.21
N ILE A 171 -3.59 -26.90 -24.74
CA ILE A 171 -3.14 -26.61 -26.12
C ILE A 171 -1.63 -26.43 -26.16
N LEU A 172 -1.08 -25.57 -25.30
CA LEU A 172 0.32 -25.15 -25.37
C LEU A 172 1.29 -26.26 -24.95
N SER A 173 1.05 -26.89 -23.80
CA SER A 173 2.04 -27.78 -23.19
C SER A 173 2.40 -29.00 -24.04
N PRO A 174 1.45 -29.71 -24.67
CA PRO A 174 1.76 -30.82 -25.57
C PRO A 174 2.58 -30.38 -26.79
N LEU A 175 2.23 -29.26 -27.42
CA LEU A 175 2.89 -28.76 -28.63
C LEU A 175 4.30 -28.24 -28.35
N ILE A 176 4.50 -27.57 -27.20
CA ILE A 176 5.82 -27.14 -26.74
C ILE A 176 6.72 -28.36 -26.48
N LYS A 177 6.19 -29.40 -25.81
CA LYS A 177 6.94 -30.65 -25.55
C LYS A 177 7.26 -31.44 -26.83
N GLN A 178 6.48 -31.26 -27.89
CA GLN A 178 6.79 -31.77 -29.25
C GLN A 178 7.86 -30.91 -29.97
N GLY A 179 8.34 -29.82 -29.37
CA GLY A 179 9.40 -28.97 -29.90
C GLY A 179 8.92 -27.85 -30.82
N GLN A 180 7.60 -27.59 -30.91
CA GLN A 180 7.09 -26.46 -31.69
C GLN A 180 7.44 -25.12 -31.00
N SER A 181 7.67 -24.08 -31.81
CA SER A 181 7.88 -22.74 -31.28
C SER A 181 6.57 -22.11 -30.84
N ILE A 182 6.59 -21.28 -29.79
CA ILE A 182 5.38 -20.58 -29.30
C ILE A 182 4.74 -19.73 -30.41
N HIS A 183 5.55 -19.05 -31.22
CA HIS A 183 5.08 -18.28 -32.36
C HIS A 183 4.26 -19.15 -33.35
N GLN A 184 4.79 -20.32 -33.72
CA GLN A 184 4.09 -21.27 -34.59
C GLN A 184 2.78 -21.77 -33.97
N ILE A 185 2.79 -22.09 -32.68
CA ILE A 185 1.59 -22.54 -31.96
C ILE A 185 0.52 -21.44 -31.96
N CYS A 186 0.90 -20.18 -31.68
CA CYS A 186 0.00 -19.04 -31.68
C CYS A 186 -0.58 -18.76 -33.07
N MET A 187 0.21 -18.88 -34.14
CA MET A 187 -0.28 -18.69 -35.51
C MET A 187 -1.29 -19.77 -35.92
N ASN A 188 -1.04 -21.03 -35.55
CA ASN A 188 -1.91 -22.15 -35.93
C ASN A 188 -3.21 -22.22 -35.11
N ASN A 189 -3.19 -21.71 -33.88
CA ASN A 189 -4.32 -21.81 -32.93
C ASN A 189 -4.81 -20.42 -32.50
N ALA A 190 -4.69 -19.41 -33.36
CA ALA A 190 -5.00 -18.01 -33.03
C ALA A 190 -6.45 -17.79 -32.57
N ALA A 191 -7.39 -18.64 -33.00
CA ALA A 191 -8.79 -18.57 -32.58
C ALA A 191 -9.04 -19.12 -31.16
N GLU A 192 -8.12 -19.94 -30.64
CA GLU A 192 -8.24 -20.57 -29.31
C GLU A 192 -7.31 -19.91 -28.29
N ILE A 193 -6.18 -19.35 -28.75
CA ILE A 193 -5.20 -18.65 -27.91
C ILE A 193 -5.53 -17.15 -27.92
N MET A 194 -6.26 -16.71 -26.90
CA MET A 194 -6.67 -15.30 -26.72
C MET A 194 -5.61 -14.44 -26.00
N VAL A 195 -4.40 -14.94 -25.83
CA VAL A 195 -3.29 -14.23 -25.16
C VAL A 195 -2.15 -13.99 -26.12
N ASP A 196 -1.36 -12.95 -25.86
CA ASP A 196 -0.17 -12.67 -26.65
C ASP A 196 0.99 -13.62 -26.28
N GLU A 197 1.95 -13.75 -27.20
CA GLU A 197 3.13 -14.60 -27.03
C GLU A 197 3.95 -14.25 -25.79
N ARG A 198 4.06 -12.96 -25.44
CA ARG A 198 4.84 -12.53 -24.28
C ARG A 198 4.15 -12.98 -22.99
N THR A 199 2.83 -12.96 -22.93
CA THR A 199 2.07 -13.52 -21.81
C THR A 199 2.34 -15.02 -21.65
N ILE A 200 2.38 -15.78 -22.75
CA ILE A 200 2.75 -17.21 -22.71
C ILE A 200 4.17 -17.42 -22.18
N TYR A 201 5.14 -16.63 -22.67
CA TYR A 201 6.52 -16.69 -22.15
C TYR A 201 6.58 -16.38 -20.65
N ASN A 202 5.82 -15.39 -20.18
CA ASN A 202 5.74 -15.07 -18.75
C ASN A 202 5.15 -16.23 -17.95
N TYR A 203 4.12 -16.92 -18.46
CA TYR A 203 3.50 -18.05 -17.78
C TYR A 203 4.46 -19.24 -17.64
N ILE A 204 5.23 -19.53 -18.68
CA ILE A 204 6.28 -20.56 -18.66
C ILE A 204 7.42 -20.17 -17.71
N ASP A 205 7.88 -18.91 -17.77
CA ASP A 205 8.96 -18.44 -16.90
C ASP A 205 8.57 -18.46 -15.41
N ALA A 206 7.29 -18.26 -15.10
CA ALA A 206 6.74 -18.37 -13.75
C ALA A 206 6.30 -19.79 -13.36
N GLY A 207 6.42 -20.78 -14.25
CA GLY A 207 6.11 -22.19 -13.97
C GLY A 207 4.61 -22.48 -13.80
N ILE A 208 3.76 -21.67 -14.45
CA ILE A 208 2.30 -21.78 -14.36
C ILE A 208 1.78 -22.87 -15.32
N LEU A 209 2.42 -23.02 -16.47
CA LEU A 209 2.09 -24.07 -17.45
C LEU A 209 2.83 -25.37 -17.14
N SER A 210 2.28 -26.49 -17.60
CA SER A 210 2.90 -27.81 -17.49
C SER A 210 4.19 -27.95 -18.32
N ALA A 211 4.38 -27.10 -19.34
CA ALA A 211 5.61 -26.95 -20.09
C ALA A 211 6.50 -25.89 -19.45
N GLY A 212 7.75 -26.25 -19.23
CA GLY A 212 8.74 -25.41 -18.57
C GLY A 212 9.76 -24.81 -19.52
N ASN A 213 10.65 -23.98 -18.97
CA ASN A 213 11.77 -23.40 -19.69
C ASN A 213 12.70 -24.44 -20.34
N ILE A 214 12.74 -25.67 -19.81
CA ILE A 214 13.51 -26.79 -20.34
C ILE A 214 12.97 -27.30 -21.68
N ASP A 215 11.66 -27.16 -21.91
CA ASP A 215 10.98 -27.65 -23.11
C ASP A 215 11.11 -26.65 -24.28
N LEU A 216 11.49 -25.40 -23.99
CA LEU A 216 11.63 -24.36 -25.00
C LEU A 216 12.91 -24.53 -25.86
N PRO A 217 12.80 -24.46 -27.20
CA PRO A 217 13.95 -24.55 -28.08
C PRO A 217 15.05 -23.55 -27.71
N ARG A 218 16.24 -24.08 -27.36
CA ARG A 218 17.48 -23.32 -27.12
C ARG A 218 17.45 -22.35 -25.92
N LYS A 219 16.33 -22.22 -25.17
CA LYS A 219 16.18 -21.28 -24.04
C LYS A 219 17.22 -21.53 -22.94
N VAL A 220 17.41 -22.78 -22.54
CA VAL A 220 18.40 -23.17 -21.51
C VAL A 220 19.81 -23.32 -22.06
N ARG A 221 19.97 -23.47 -23.37
CA ARG A 221 21.29 -23.64 -24.03
C ARG A 221 22.01 -22.31 -24.20
N TYR A 222 21.29 -21.24 -24.54
CA TYR A 222 21.90 -19.94 -24.76
C TYR A 222 22.05 -19.15 -23.46
N LYS A 223 23.25 -18.61 -23.26
CA LYS A 223 23.51 -17.66 -22.17
C LYS A 223 22.67 -16.40 -22.36
N LYS A 224 22.00 -15.94 -21.29
CA LYS A 224 21.32 -14.64 -21.28
C LYS A 224 22.31 -13.55 -21.72
N ARG A 225 21.92 -12.75 -22.72
CA ARG A 225 22.72 -11.62 -23.19
C ARG A 225 22.89 -10.63 -22.03
N LYS A 226 24.11 -10.17 -21.79
CA LYS A 226 24.36 -9.09 -20.83
C LYS A 226 23.72 -7.82 -21.37
N SER A 227 22.76 -7.24 -20.65
CA SER A 227 22.28 -5.90 -20.97
C SER A 227 23.40 -4.90 -20.68
N LYS A 228 23.57 -3.90 -21.55
CA LYS A 228 24.43 -2.76 -21.24
C LYS A 228 23.83 -2.06 -20.02
N LYS A 229 24.65 -1.77 -19.01
CA LYS A 229 24.20 -0.95 -17.88
C LYS A 229 23.87 0.43 -18.43
N VAL A 230 22.61 0.84 -18.34
CA VAL A 230 22.22 2.22 -18.63
C VAL A 230 22.90 3.09 -17.57
N VAL A 231 23.79 3.99 -18.00
CA VAL A 231 24.38 4.99 -17.12
C VAL A 231 23.25 5.94 -16.70
N ARG A 232 22.78 5.81 -15.46
CA ARG A 232 21.81 6.74 -14.89
C ARG A 232 22.58 7.95 -14.36
N VAL A 233 22.55 9.05 -15.11
CA VAL A 233 23.02 10.35 -14.62
C VAL A 233 21.95 10.89 -13.66
N ASP A 234 22.32 11.21 -12.42
CA ASP A 234 21.42 11.85 -11.46
C ASP A 234 21.12 13.27 -11.95
N LYS A 235 19.85 13.55 -12.28
CA LYS A 235 19.43 14.87 -12.78
C LYS A 235 19.66 16.00 -11.77
N LYS A 236 19.83 15.69 -10.47
CA LYS A 236 20.22 16.69 -9.47
C LYS A 236 21.62 17.25 -9.68
N CYS A 237 22.45 16.62 -10.52
CA CYS A 237 23.77 17.14 -10.86
C CYS A 237 23.74 18.53 -11.54
N HIS A 238 22.58 18.96 -12.04
CA HIS A 238 22.38 20.28 -12.66
C HIS A 238 22.03 21.40 -11.67
N ILE A 239 21.68 21.07 -10.41
CA ILE A 239 21.33 22.08 -9.40
C ILE A 239 22.59 22.88 -9.05
N GLY A 240 22.54 24.21 -9.23
CA GLY A 240 23.70 25.09 -9.01
C GLY A 240 24.77 24.99 -10.09
N ARG A 241 24.45 24.40 -11.25
CA ARG A 241 25.34 24.26 -12.42
C ARG A 241 24.66 24.69 -13.71
N THR A 242 23.71 25.62 -13.61
CA THR A 242 23.07 26.22 -14.79
C THR A 242 23.94 27.30 -15.39
N TYR A 243 23.60 27.75 -16.61
CA TYR A 243 24.29 28.89 -17.23
C TYR A 243 24.12 30.17 -16.41
N GLU A 244 22.95 30.37 -15.79
CA GLU A 244 22.68 31.49 -14.89
C GLU A 244 23.61 31.46 -13.66
N ASP A 245 23.84 30.28 -13.08
CA ASP A 245 24.80 30.09 -11.99
C ASP A 245 26.24 30.43 -12.42
N PHE A 246 26.60 30.07 -13.66
CA PHE A 246 27.90 30.40 -14.24
C PHE A 246 28.07 31.91 -14.45
N GLU A 247 27.08 32.61 -15.02
CA GLU A 247 27.13 34.06 -15.19
C GLU A 247 27.23 34.80 -13.84
N ALA A 248 26.50 34.33 -12.83
CA ALA A 248 26.59 34.86 -11.47
C ALA A 248 27.99 34.67 -10.87
N PHE A 249 28.61 33.50 -11.08
CA PHE A 249 29.97 33.20 -10.61
C PHE A 249 31.02 34.09 -11.30
N MET A 250 30.94 34.25 -12.63
CA MET A 250 31.90 35.06 -13.39
C MET A 250 31.84 36.55 -13.02
N LYS A 251 30.67 37.08 -12.61
CA LYS A 251 30.57 38.46 -12.10
C LYS A 251 31.41 38.69 -10.83
N GLY A 252 31.58 37.67 -9.98
CA GLY A 252 32.41 37.74 -8.78
C GLY A 252 33.89 37.41 -9.00
N HIS A 253 34.21 36.77 -10.13
CA HIS A 253 35.54 36.26 -10.44
C HIS A 253 35.90 36.49 -11.92
N PRO A 254 36.15 37.74 -12.35
CA PRO A 254 36.38 38.06 -13.75
C PRO A 254 37.66 37.45 -14.33
N ASP A 255 38.68 37.20 -13.50
CA ASP A 255 39.98 36.67 -13.93
C ASP A 255 40.04 35.12 -13.96
N PHE A 256 38.91 34.44 -13.73
CA PHE A 256 38.89 32.98 -13.73
C PHE A 256 38.98 32.43 -15.15
N ASN A 257 39.85 31.43 -15.35
CA ASN A 257 39.96 30.77 -16.65
C ASN A 257 38.71 29.95 -16.95
N VAL A 258 38.14 30.18 -18.14
CA VAL A 258 36.94 29.47 -18.60
C VAL A 258 37.34 28.42 -19.63
N VAL A 259 36.79 27.21 -19.43
CA VAL A 259 36.92 26.09 -20.36
C VAL A 259 35.53 25.65 -20.77
N GLU A 260 35.27 25.62 -22.06
CA GLU A 260 34.04 25.09 -22.64
C GLU A 260 34.24 23.63 -23.02
N MET A 261 33.27 22.78 -22.70
CA MET A 261 33.28 21.36 -23.04
C MET A 261 32.04 21.02 -23.86
N ASP A 262 32.25 20.53 -25.07
CA ASP A 262 31.19 20.09 -25.97
C ASP A 262 31.39 18.62 -26.35
N SER A 263 30.28 17.94 -26.63
CA SER A 263 30.28 16.53 -27.07
C SER A 263 29.65 16.42 -28.44
N VAL A 264 30.44 16.01 -29.44
CA VAL A 264 29.95 15.71 -30.78
C VAL A 264 29.58 14.24 -30.83
N GLU A 265 28.27 13.97 -30.89
CA GLU A 265 27.73 12.63 -31.06
C GLU A 265 27.78 12.21 -32.54
N GLY A 266 28.18 10.96 -32.79
CA GLY A 266 28.13 10.38 -34.14
C GLY A 266 26.69 10.08 -34.60
N THR A 267 26.55 9.27 -35.65
CA THR A 267 25.24 8.77 -36.09
C THR A 267 24.52 8.03 -34.95
N ARG A 268 23.18 7.98 -34.99
CA ARG A 268 22.34 7.37 -33.93
C ARG A 268 22.73 5.93 -33.55
N ASP A 269 23.37 5.20 -34.46
CA ASP A 269 23.80 3.80 -34.26
C ASP A 269 25.25 3.66 -33.77
N SER A 270 26.00 4.76 -33.71
CA SER A 270 27.40 4.78 -33.31
C SER A 270 27.54 5.08 -31.81
N THR A 271 28.43 4.35 -31.14
CA THR A 271 28.84 4.64 -29.76
C THR A 271 30.07 5.55 -29.68
N LYS A 272 30.54 6.07 -30.82
CA LYS A 272 31.72 6.95 -30.86
C LYS A 272 31.26 8.39 -30.62
N VAL A 273 31.95 9.06 -29.70
CA VAL A 273 31.76 10.46 -29.37
C VAL A 273 33.11 11.17 -29.42
N LEU A 274 33.12 12.42 -29.86
CA LEU A 274 34.28 13.30 -29.77
C LEU A 274 34.01 14.34 -28.68
N LEU A 275 34.84 14.36 -27.65
CA LEU A 275 34.82 15.41 -26.63
C LEU A 275 35.74 16.54 -27.08
N THR A 276 35.19 17.74 -27.21
CA THR A 276 35.94 18.96 -27.51
C THR A 276 36.07 19.79 -26.25
N VAL A 277 37.30 20.26 -25.97
CA VAL A 277 37.62 21.10 -24.81
C VAL A 277 38.26 22.37 -25.34
N PHE A 278 37.61 23.52 -25.14
CA PHE A 278 38.04 24.82 -25.63
C PHE A 278 38.41 25.72 -24.45
N PHE A 279 39.66 26.18 -24.42
CA PHE A 279 40.17 27.08 -23.39
C PHE A 279 40.06 28.52 -23.90
N ARG A 280 39.33 29.40 -23.19
CA ARG A 280 39.06 30.77 -23.67
C ARG A 280 40.27 31.71 -23.60
N ASN A 281 41.22 31.43 -22.71
CA ASN A 281 42.33 32.33 -22.39
C ASN A 281 43.69 31.73 -22.80
N CYS A 282 43.82 31.35 -24.07
CA CYS A 282 45.10 30.94 -24.66
C CYS A 282 45.75 32.10 -25.40
#